data_AF-A0AAU7L7N9-F1
#
_entry.id   AF-A0AAU7L7N9-F1
#
_cell.length_a   1.000
_cell.length_b   1.000
_cell.length_c   1.000
_cell.angle_alpha   90.00
_cell.angle_beta   90.00
_cell.angle_gamma   90.00
#
_symmetry.space_group_name_H-M   'P 1'
#
loop_
_entity.id
_entity.type
_entity.pdbx_description
1 polymer ?
#
loop_
_entity_poly.entity_id
_entity_poly.type
_entity_poly.pdbx_seq_one_letter_code
_entity_poly.pdbx_strand_id
1 'polypeptide(L)'
;MTDKTPATDPAVHAAAPGASAPASAPADSVKARPAKRGSGPLVTALIIVILLAVGLGYALWQQRTQFVAAGREVASRLDTLTADVAQARKDTREALALAQAQAGRLGDLEESVRETQSQYNALQQAWQNFNDSASDELLANDVERLLTIGSQQLRLAGNVSNAIVALETAQARLARADRPRFSSLQQAINGDLDRLRAVSTVDIPAQSARIERLTALVGKAPLLVPDAAAPGIAPAGETRPATPAPVAVDPQAALPADAPWWQRWRAEVASWPGRAGSALAHELGGLITIQRVDEPAALLLSPEQADQVRGTLRQRLLTVQLAMLMRQPTVWKSELDNIGATLAKYFDNRSPDTVAAQNLARELAQTDIAVRMPDVSDSLNAVAALRAAGFKTSDQD
;
A
#
# COMPACT_ATOMS: atom_id res chain seq x y z
N MET A 1 -38.99 46.43 -6.17
CA MET A 1 -40.17 47.29 -5.97
C MET A 1 -40.04 48.46 -6.92
N THR A 2 -40.98 48.62 -7.84
CA THR A 2 -41.15 49.85 -8.64
C THR A 2 -42.65 50.10 -8.77
N ASP A 3 -43.08 51.27 -8.30
CA ASP A 3 -44.48 51.68 -8.32
C ASP A 3 -44.93 52.10 -9.72
N LYS A 4 -45.99 51.44 -10.18
CA LYS A 4 -47.29 52.01 -10.56
C LYS A 4 -47.38 53.48 -11.05
N THR A 5 -48.29 53.64 -12.03
CA THR A 5 -49.14 54.82 -12.34
C THR A 5 -48.55 55.95 -13.24
N PRO A 6 -49.37 56.79 -13.90
CA PRO A 6 -49.80 56.51 -15.28
C PRO A 6 -49.54 57.66 -16.27
N ALA A 7 -49.85 57.45 -17.56
CA ALA A 7 -49.90 58.52 -18.56
C ALA A 7 -51.34 58.85 -18.96
N THR A 8 -51.64 60.16 -19.01
CA THR A 8 -52.96 60.74 -19.32
C THR A 8 -53.08 61.07 -20.81
N ASP A 9 -54.16 60.66 -21.46
CA ASP A 9 -54.52 61.10 -22.81
C ASP A 9 -55.29 62.44 -22.79
N PRO A 10 -54.96 63.41 -23.67
CA PRO A 10 -55.82 64.55 -23.96
C PRO A 10 -56.52 64.45 -25.32
N ALA A 11 -57.85 64.47 -25.26
CA ALA A 11 -58.76 65.18 -26.17
C ALA A 11 -58.64 64.95 -27.69
N VAL A 12 -59.54 64.11 -28.21
CA VAL A 12 -60.10 64.20 -29.56
C VAL A 12 -61.38 65.08 -29.51
N HIS A 13 -61.88 65.51 -30.68
CA HIS A 13 -63.13 66.25 -30.97
C HIS A 13 -62.99 67.79 -31.04
N ALA A 14 -63.74 68.49 -31.91
CA ALA A 14 -64.43 68.10 -33.15
C ALA A 14 -64.75 69.39 -33.94
N ALA A 15 -65.09 69.25 -35.21
CA ALA A 15 -65.36 70.40 -36.08
C ALA A 15 -66.78 70.98 -35.92
N ALA A 16 -66.88 72.29 -36.24
CA ALA A 16 -68.08 72.99 -36.74
C ALA A 16 -69.23 73.25 -35.72
N PRO A 17 -70.16 74.21 -36.00
CA PRO A 17 -70.35 74.94 -37.25
C PRO A 17 -70.52 76.48 -37.17
N GLY A 18 -70.45 77.12 -38.34
CA GLY A 18 -71.33 78.25 -38.68
C GLY A 18 -70.81 79.68 -38.45
N ALA A 19 -70.56 80.38 -39.55
CA ALA A 19 -70.67 81.83 -39.62
C ALA A 19 -71.14 82.25 -41.01
N SER A 20 -72.37 82.75 -41.10
CA SER A 20 -73.00 83.19 -42.35
C SER A 20 -72.40 84.50 -42.88
N ALA A 21 -72.31 84.61 -44.20
CA ALA A 21 -72.25 85.91 -44.88
C ALA A 21 -73.69 86.47 -45.09
N PRO A 22 -73.87 87.71 -45.59
CA PRO A 22 -73.38 88.95 -44.96
C PRO A 22 -74.46 90.06 -44.92
N ALA A 23 -74.10 91.21 -44.34
CA ALA A 23 -74.58 92.58 -44.65
C ALA A 23 -76.09 92.90 -44.65
N SER A 24 -76.47 93.93 -43.88
CA SER A 24 -77.57 94.84 -44.24
C SER A 24 -77.38 96.20 -43.55
N ALA A 25 -77.15 97.24 -44.35
CA ALA A 25 -77.11 98.65 -43.97
C ALA A 25 -77.97 99.43 -44.98
N PRO A 26 -78.51 100.61 -44.64
CA PRO A 26 -79.83 101.04 -45.12
C PRO A 26 -79.85 101.57 -46.55
N ALA A 27 -81.00 101.39 -47.21
CA ALA A 27 -81.36 102.14 -48.41
C ALA A 27 -82.01 103.47 -48.01
N ASP A 28 -81.44 104.59 -48.46
CA ASP A 28 -81.90 105.93 -48.10
C ASP A 28 -82.71 106.59 -49.23
N SER A 29 -83.67 107.39 -48.77
CA SER A 29 -84.41 108.51 -49.40
C SER A 29 -84.57 108.68 -50.94
N VAL A 30 -85.85 108.67 -51.32
CA VAL A 30 -86.55 109.71 -52.12
C VAL A 30 -86.32 109.83 -53.64
N LYS A 31 -87.42 109.64 -54.38
CA LYS A 31 -87.64 110.07 -55.78
C LYS A 31 -87.91 111.58 -55.87
N ALA A 32 -87.25 112.26 -56.81
CA ALA A 32 -87.79 113.45 -57.49
C ALA A 32 -87.40 113.43 -58.98
N ARG A 33 -88.27 113.94 -59.86
CA ARG A 33 -88.16 113.91 -61.33
C ARG A 33 -87.92 115.34 -61.85
N PRO A 34 -87.04 115.57 -62.84
CA PRO A 34 -87.50 115.85 -64.21
C PRO A 34 -86.90 114.90 -65.28
N ALA A 35 -87.04 115.23 -66.58
CA ALA A 35 -87.04 114.25 -67.67
C ALA A 35 -86.11 114.54 -68.87
N LYS A 36 -85.83 113.46 -69.65
CA LYS A 36 -85.17 113.40 -70.98
C LYS A 36 -83.66 113.72 -70.95
N ARG A 37 -82.83 113.27 -71.91
CA ARG A 37 -83.03 112.64 -73.23
C ARG A 37 -81.90 111.60 -73.46
N GLY A 38 -82.15 110.49 -74.16
CA GLY A 38 -81.30 109.30 -74.03
C GLY A 38 -80.32 108.97 -75.17
N SER A 39 -79.38 108.10 -74.83
CA SER A 39 -78.65 107.11 -75.64
C SER A 39 -77.94 106.14 -74.67
N GLY A 40 -77.62 104.88 -74.97
CA GLY A 40 -78.06 103.97 -76.04
C GLY A 40 -77.55 102.55 -75.70
N PRO A 41 -78.33 101.46 -75.90
CA PRO A 41 -78.09 100.17 -75.21
C PRO A 41 -76.81 99.42 -75.63
N LEU A 42 -76.10 99.87 -76.68
CA LEU A 42 -74.87 99.27 -77.17
C LEU A 42 -73.62 99.62 -76.34
N VAL A 43 -73.54 100.83 -75.79
CA VAL A 43 -72.33 101.28 -75.06
C VAL A 43 -72.21 100.55 -73.72
N THR A 44 -73.33 100.36 -73.01
CA THR A 44 -73.38 99.57 -71.77
C THR A 44 -73.07 98.09 -72.05
N ALA A 45 -73.60 97.52 -73.13
CA ALA A 45 -73.30 96.14 -73.54
C ALA A 45 -71.80 95.93 -73.82
N LEU A 46 -71.15 96.87 -74.54
CA LEU A 46 -69.72 96.80 -74.84
C LEU A 46 -68.85 96.81 -73.56
N ILE A 47 -69.18 97.67 -72.60
CA ILE A 47 -68.47 97.76 -71.31
C ILE A 47 -68.61 96.46 -70.51
N ILE A 48 -69.81 95.84 -70.51
CA ILE A 48 -70.05 94.55 -69.86
C ILE A 48 -69.22 93.43 -70.50
N VAL A 49 -69.13 93.38 -71.83
CA VAL A 49 -68.31 92.38 -72.54
C VAL A 49 -66.82 92.55 -72.23
N ILE A 50 -66.32 93.78 -72.18
CA ILE A 50 -64.90 94.05 -71.84
C ILE A 50 -64.62 93.63 -70.38
N LEU A 51 -65.51 93.95 -69.43
CA LEU A 51 -65.38 93.51 -68.04
C LEU A 51 -65.41 91.98 -67.90
N LEU A 52 -66.27 91.30 -68.65
CA LEU A 52 -66.29 89.83 -68.71
C LEU A 52 -64.99 89.26 -69.31
N ALA A 53 -64.46 89.85 -70.38
CA ALA A 53 -63.21 89.41 -70.99
C ALA A 53 -62.00 89.60 -70.06
N VAL A 54 -61.93 90.72 -69.34
CA VAL A 54 -60.90 90.96 -68.31
C VAL A 54 -61.07 90.01 -67.12
N GLY A 55 -62.30 89.76 -66.68
CA GLY A 55 -62.61 88.78 -65.62
C GLY A 55 -62.22 87.35 -66.00
N LEU A 56 -62.51 86.93 -67.23
CA LEU A 56 -62.10 85.64 -67.80
C LEU A 56 -60.56 85.54 -67.94
N GLY A 57 -59.91 86.60 -68.42
CA GLY A 57 -58.44 86.67 -68.49
C GLY A 57 -57.79 86.56 -67.12
N TYR A 58 -58.32 87.26 -66.12
CA TYR A 58 -57.87 87.16 -64.72
C TYR A 58 -58.12 85.77 -64.15
N ALA A 59 -59.31 85.18 -64.36
CA ALA A 59 -59.63 83.83 -63.90
C ALA A 59 -58.73 82.76 -64.52
N LEU A 60 -58.47 82.81 -65.83
CA LEU A 60 -57.53 81.90 -66.51
C LEU A 60 -56.09 82.10 -66.04
N TRP A 61 -55.67 83.35 -65.77
CA TRP A 61 -54.36 83.63 -65.20
C TRP A 61 -54.22 83.14 -63.76
N GLN A 62 -55.26 83.29 -62.94
CA GLN A 62 -55.33 82.77 -61.57
C GLN A 62 -55.31 81.23 -61.57
N GLN A 63 -56.10 80.59 -62.44
CA GLN A 63 -56.12 79.14 -62.60
C GLN A 63 -54.75 78.60 -63.04
N ARG A 64 -54.10 79.26 -64.01
CA ARG A 64 -52.78 78.86 -64.51
C ARG A 64 -51.67 79.05 -63.47
N THR A 65 -51.73 80.12 -62.65
CA THR A 65 -50.79 80.32 -61.54
C THR A 65 -51.03 79.32 -60.41
N GLN A 66 -52.28 78.97 -60.08
CA GLN A 66 -52.61 77.89 -59.15
C GLN A 66 -52.08 76.52 -59.63
N PHE A 67 -52.24 76.17 -60.91
CA PHE A 67 -51.68 74.93 -61.47
C PHE A 67 -50.14 74.88 -61.41
N VAL A 68 -49.46 75.99 -61.70
CA VAL A 68 -47.99 76.05 -61.62
C VAL A 68 -47.51 76.00 -60.16
N ALA A 69 -48.24 76.60 -59.21
CA ALA A 69 -47.95 76.49 -57.78
C ALA A 69 -48.16 75.05 -57.27
N ALA A 70 -49.31 74.44 -57.57
CA ALA A 70 -49.61 73.05 -57.20
C ALA A 70 -48.61 72.06 -57.82
N GLY A 71 -48.22 72.26 -59.09
CA GLY A 71 -47.21 71.43 -59.75
C GLY A 71 -45.82 71.54 -59.10
N ARG A 72 -45.44 72.74 -58.62
CA ARG A 72 -44.20 72.92 -57.85
C ARG A 72 -44.25 72.26 -56.48
N GLU A 73 -45.39 72.31 -55.80
CA GLU A 73 -45.56 71.64 -54.50
C GLU A 73 -45.60 70.11 -54.63
N VAL A 74 -46.20 69.57 -55.70
CA VAL A 74 -46.12 68.13 -55.98
C VAL A 74 -44.71 67.71 -56.35
N ALA A 75 -43.98 68.52 -57.15
CA ALA A 75 -42.58 68.26 -57.46
C ALA A 75 -41.70 68.27 -56.20
N SER A 76 -41.82 69.29 -55.33
CA SER A 76 -41.03 69.33 -54.09
C SER A 76 -41.41 68.19 -53.13
N ARG A 77 -42.68 67.78 -53.05
CA ARG A 77 -43.10 66.60 -52.27
C ARG A 77 -42.53 65.30 -52.84
N LEU A 78 -42.39 65.16 -54.16
CA LEU A 78 -41.75 64.01 -54.80
C LEU A 78 -40.23 64.01 -54.56
N ASP A 79 -39.57 65.17 -54.61
CA ASP A 79 -38.16 65.32 -54.28
C ASP A 79 -37.89 64.98 -52.80
N THR A 80 -38.74 65.43 -51.86
CA THR A 80 -38.61 65.03 -50.44
C THR A 80 -38.85 63.53 -50.25
N LEU A 81 -39.89 62.95 -50.87
CA LEU A 81 -40.15 61.51 -50.75
C LEU A 81 -39.02 60.65 -51.34
N THR A 82 -38.42 61.07 -52.45
CA THR A 82 -37.27 60.36 -53.02
C THR A 82 -36.00 60.53 -52.18
N ALA A 83 -35.80 61.69 -51.54
CA ALA A 83 -34.74 61.89 -50.55
C ALA A 83 -34.96 61.02 -49.29
N ASP A 84 -36.17 60.97 -48.74
CA ASP A 84 -36.52 60.16 -47.57
C ASP A 84 -36.34 58.66 -47.85
N VAL A 85 -36.78 58.17 -49.02
CA VAL A 85 -36.57 56.78 -49.44
C VAL A 85 -35.08 56.48 -49.65
N ALA A 86 -34.30 57.43 -50.17
CA ALA A 86 -32.85 57.28 -50.30
C ALA A 86 -32.15 57.26 -48.94
N GLN A 87 -32.63 58.04 -47.96
CA GLN A 87 -32.12 58.04 -46.59
C GLN A 87 -32.48 56.75 -45.85
N ALA A 88 -33.75 56.33 -45.85
CA ALA A 88 -34.18 55.06 -45.27
C ALA A 88 -33.41 53.85 -45.84
N ARG A 89 -33.03 53.88 -47.13
CA ARG A 89 -32.17 52.88 -47.77
C ARG A 89 -30.69 52.92 -47.31
N LYS A 90 -30.20 54.06 -46.80
CA LYS A 90 -28.88 54.14 -46.15
C LYS A 90 -28.99 53.62 -44.71
N ASP A 91 -29.96 54.12 -43.95
CA ASP A 91 -30.17 53.78 -42.54
C ASP A 91 -30.38 52.26 -42.38
N THR A 92 -31.14 51.61 -43.27
CA THR A 92 -31.31 50.15 -43.29
C THR A 92 -30.04 49.38 -43.64
N ARG A 93 -29.17 49.91 -44.51
CA ARG A 93 -27.85 49.30 -44.81
C ARG A 93 -26.89 49.44 -43.63
N GLU A 94 -26.90 50.58 -42.97
CA GLU A 94 -26.08 50.84 -41.78
C GLU A 94 -26.55 49.97 -40.60
N ALA A 95 -27.86 49.88 -40.35
CA ALA A 95 -28.43 48.96 -39.38
C ALA A 95 -28.07 47.49 -39.66
N LEU A 96 -28.10 47.07 -40.93
CA LEU A 96 -27.71 45.71 -41.34
C LEU A 96 -26.20 45.46 -41.15
N ALA A 97 -25.34 46.44 -41.47
CA ALA A 97 -23.90 46.36 -41.24
C ALA A 97 -23.58 46.31 -39.73
N LEU A 98 -24.26 47.10 -38.90
CA LEU A 98 -24.15 47.06 -37.44
C LEU A 98 -24.62 45.71 -36.87
N ALA A 99 -25.74 45.16 -37.36
CA ALA A 99 -26.23 43.85 -36.96
C ALA A 99 -25.25 42.72 -37.33
N GLN A 100 -24.66 42.77 -38.52
CA GLN A 100 -23.61 41.83 -38.94
C GLN A 100 -22.35 41.95 -38.08
N ALA A 101 -21.91 43.17 -37.75
CA ALA A 101 -20.77 43.40 -36.86
C ALA A 101 -21.03 42.91 -35.43
N GLN A 102 -22.26 43.03 -34.92
CA GLN A 102 -22.66 42.46 -33.63
C GLN A 102 -22.70 40.93 -33.66
N ALA A 103 -23.24 40.33 -34.74
CA ALA A 103 -23.25 38.88 -34.92
C ALA A 103 -21.83 38.28 -34.98
N GLY A 104 -20.89 38.96 -35.65
CA GLY A 104 -19.47 38.58 -35.64
C GLY A 104 -18.89 38.57 -34.23
N ARG A 105 -19.04 39.66 -33.47
CA ARG A 105 -18.56 39.75 -32.08
C ARG A 105 -19.18 38.71 -31.14
N LEU A 106 -20.44 38.32 -31.38
CA LEU A 106 -21.09 37.23 -30.63
C LEU A 106 -20.45 35.87 -30.96
N GLY A 107 -20.11 35.63 -32.23
CA GLY A 107 -19.33 34.47 -32.66
C GLY A 107 -17.94 34.42 -32.00
N ASP A 108 -17.20 35.53 -32.05
CA ASP A 108 -15.87 35.65 -31.42
C ASP A 108 -15.93 35.38 -29.90
N LEU A 109 -16.98 35.86 -29.22
CA LEU A 109 -17.22 35.59 -27.81
C LEU A 109 -17.57 34.12 -27.54
N GLU A 110 -18.45 33.52 -28.36
CA GLU A 110 -18.84 32.11 -28.21
C GLU A 110 -17.66 31.17 -28.45
N GLU A 111 -16.81 31.47 -29.43
CA GLU A 111 -15.56 30.74 -29.68
C GLU A 111 -14.57 30.92 -28.52
N SER A 112 -14.38 32.15 -28.03
CA SER A 112 -13.55 32.42 -26.84
C SER A 112 -14.03 31.67 -25.59
N VAL A 113 -15.34 31.56 -25.40
CA VAL A 113 -15.97 30.80 -24.30
C VAL A 113 -15.76 29.30 -24.49
N ARG A 114 -15.92 28.76 -25.70
CA ARG A 114 -15.65 27.33 -26.01
C ARG A 114 -14.18 26.98 -25.81
N GLU A 115 -13.27 27.81 -26.30
CA GLU A 115 -11.84 27.65 -26.13
C GLU A 115 -11.47 27.64 -24.63
N THR A 116 -11.94 28.63 -23.88
CA THR A 116 -11.76 28.71 -22.42
C THR A 116 -12.31 27.48 -21.70
N GLN A 117 -13.52 27.01 -22.07
CA GLN A 117 -14.10 25.79 -21.49
C GLN A 117 -13.27 24.54 -21.81
N SER A 118 -12.69 24.47 -23.01
CA SER A 118 -11.79 23.37 -23.40
C SER A 118 -10.50 23.38 -22.57
N GLN A 119 -9.92 24.55 -22.33
CA GLN A 119 -8.73 24.72 -21.48
C GLN A 119 -9.01 24.35 -20.02
N TYR A 120 -10.17 24.73 -19.46
CA TYR A 120 -10.58 24.29 -18.12
C TYR A 120 -10.73 22.77 -18.03
N ASN A 121 -11.37 22.14 -19.03
CA ASN A 121 -11.52 20.69 -19.07
C ASN A 121 -10.16 19.97 -19.19
N ALA A 122 -9.27 20.47 -20.05
CA ALA A 122 -7.92 19.92 -20.23
C ALA A 122 -7.07 20.07 -18.95
N LEU A 123 -7.13 21.23 -18.29
CA LEU A 123 -6.44 21.46 -17.02
C LEU A 123 -7.01 20.56 -15.91
N GLN A 124 -8.33 20.37 -15.83
CA GLN A 124 -8.95 19.47 -14.87
C GLN A 124 -8.52 18.00 -15.10
N GLN A 125 -8.47 17.55 -16.35
CA GLN A 125 -7.96 16.22 -16.70
C GLN A 125 -6.47 16.08 -16.37
N ALA A 126 -5.64 17.09 -16.64
CA ALA A 126 -4.22 17.09 -16.28
C ALA A 126 -4.02 16.99 -14.75
N TRP A 127 -4.79 17.73 -13.95
CA TRP A 127 -4.76 17.63 -12.48
C TRP A 127 -5.21 16.25 -11.97
N GLN A 128 -6.26 15.68 -12.56
CA GLN A 128 -6.75 14.34 -12.20
C GLN A 128 -5.69 13.28 -12.52
N ASN A 129 -5.14 13.30 -13.74
CA ASN A 129 -4.09 12.39 -14.17
C ASN A 129 -2.83 12.52 -13.30
N PHE A 130 -2.40 13.74 -12.96
CA PHE A 130 -1.27 13.99 -12.08
C PHE A 130 -1.50 13.44 -10.67
N ASN A 131 -2.68 13.68 -10.09
CA ASN A 131 -3.01 13.20 -8.75
C ASN A 131 -3.14 11.67 -8.71
N ASP A 132 -3.75 11.06 -9.72
CA ASP A 132 -3.77 9.60 -9.88
C ASP A 132 -2.35 9.05 -10.02
N SER A 133 -1.52 9.60 -10.91
CA SER A 133 -0.14 9.13 -11.10
C SER A 133 0.73 9.26 -9.84
N ALA A 134 0.60 10.37 -9.10
CA ALA A 134 1.31 10.56 -7.84
C ALA A 134 0.83 9.58 -6.76
N SER A 135 -0.48 9.27 -6.72
CA SER A 135 -1.03 8.25 -5.81
C SER A 135 -0.55 6.84 -6.13
N ASP A 136 -0.41 6.52 -7.43
CA ASP A 136 0.07 5.22 -7.91
C ASP A 136 1.58 5.06 -7.72
N GLU A 137 2.37 6.14 -7.87
CA GLU A 137 3.81 6.15 -7.56
C GLU A 137 4.05 5.94 -6.05
N LEU A 138 3.30 6.63 -5.19
CA LEU A 138 3.37 6.45 -3.75
C LEU A 138 3.03 5.00 -3.34
N LEU A 139 1.96 4.43 -3.93
CA LEU A 139 1.57 3.04 -3.69
C LEU A 139 2.65 2.05 -4.14
N ALA A 140 3.26 2.28 -5.31
CA ALA A 140 4.35 1.46 -5.83
C ALA A 140 5.58 1.51 -4.90
N ASN A 141 5.95 2.70 -4.41
CA ASN A 141 7.07 2.87 -3.48
C ASN A 141 6.82 2.16 -2.13
N ASP A 142 5.62 2.30 -1.57
CA ASP A 142 5.22 1.64 -0.33
C ASP A 142 5.25 0.10 -0.46
N VAL A 143 4.76 -0.44 -1.58
CA VAL A 143 4.80 -1.87 -1.86
C VAL A 143 6.24 -2.35 -2.08
N GLU A 144 7.06 -1.62 -2.84
CA GLU A 144 8.48 -1.92 -3.03
C GLU A 144 9.24 -1.98 -1.70
N ARG A 145 8.98 -1.02 -0.81
CA ARG A 145 9.57 -0.98 0.53
C ARG A 145 9.17 -2.20 1.36
N LEU A 146 7.91 -2.60 1.34
CA LEU A 146 7.42 -3.78 2.06
C LEU A 146 8.03 -5.08 1.51
N LEU A 147 8.09 -5.24 0.18
CA LEU A 147 8.75 -6.38 -0.47
C LEU A 147 10.25 -6.42 -0.18
N THR A 148 10.90 -5.25 -0.16
CA THR A 148 12.32 -5.12 0.23
C THR A 148 12.53 -5.56 1.66
N ILE A 149 11.69 -5.11 2.62
CA ILE A 149 11.72 -5.56 4.01
C ILE A 149 11.52 -7.08 4.12
N GLY A 150 10.52 -7.65 3.43
CA GLY A 150 10.30 -9.10 3.39
C GLY A 150 11.53 -9.86 2.87
N SER A 151 12.12 -9.40 1.77
CA SER A 151 13.33 -9.99 1.19
C SER A 151 14.55 -9.91 2.13
N GLN A 152 14.66 -8.86 2.94
CA GLN A 152 15.71 -8.72 3.96
C GLN A 152 15.47 -9.66 5.14
N GLN A 153 14.23 -9.84 5.60
CA GLN A 153 13.89 -10.81 6.66
C GLN A 153 14.22 -12.25 6.25
N LEU A 154 14.00 -12.60 4.97
CA LEU A 154 14.39 -13.90 4.40
C LEU A 154 15.91 -14.06 4.33
N ARG A 155 16.65 -13.05 3.84
CA ARG A 155 18.12 -13.15 3.68
C ARG A 155 18.91 -13.07 4.99
N LEU A 156 18.48 -12.25 5.97
CA LEU A 156 19.25 -11.99 7.19
C LEU A 156 18.91 -12.94 8.34
N ALA A 157 17.63 -13.22 8.56
CA ALA A 157 17.14 -14.00 9.71
C ALA A 157 16.46 -15.32 9.30
N GLY A 158 16.23 -15.51 8.00
CA GLY A 158 15.37 -16.57 7.48
C GLY A 158 13.94 -16.52 8.01
N ASN A 159 13.48 -15.36 8.48
CA ASN A 159 12.22 -15.25 9.19
C ASN A 159 11.05 -15.17 8.20
N VAL A 160 10.61 -16.35 7.76
CA VAL A 160 9.49 -16.55 6.84
C VAL A 160 8.21 -15.92 7.40
N SER A 161 7.95 -15.99 8.71
CA SER A 161 6.76 -15.36 9.33
C SER A 161 6.76 -13.84 9.16
N ASN A 162 7.89 -13.17 9.45
CA ASN A 162 8.00 -11.72 9.25
C ASN A 162 7.91 -11.33 7.77
N ALA A 163 8.44 -12.17 6.87
CA ALA A 163 8.36 -11.95 5.44
C ALA A 163 6.92 -12.09 4.91
N ILE A 164 6.18 -13.11 5.36
CA ILE A 164 4.75 -13.28 5.06
C ILE A 164 3.95 -12.07 5.53
N VAL A 165 4.14 -11.60 6.77
CA VAL A 165 3.45 -10.41 7.30
C VAL A 165 3.75 -9.15 6.45
N ALA A 166 4.98 -8.99 5.96
CA ALA A 166 5.34 -7.89 5.07
C ALA A 166 4.64 -7.99 3.70
N LEU A 167 4.58 -9.20 3.11
CA LEU A 167 3.90 -9.46 1.84
C LEU A 167 2.38 -9.35 1.95
N GLU A 168 1.77 -9.84 3.03
CA GLU A 168 0.34 -9.66 3.35
C GLU A 168 -0.01 -8.18 3.52
N THR A 169 0.87 -7.39 4.16
CA THR A 169 0.70 -5.94 4.27
C THR A 169 0.76 -5.26 2.90
N ALA A 170 1.66 -5.70 2.01
CA ALA A 170 1.75 -5.20 0.64
C ALA A 170 0.51 -5.56 -0.19
N GLN A 171 0.09 -6.82 -0.12
CA GLN A 171 -1.13 -7.34 -0.76
C GLN A 171 -2.38 -6.56 -0.30
N ALA A 172 -2.54 -6.32 1.01
CA ALA A 172 -3.68 -5.61 1.57
C ALA A 172 -3.73 -4.13 1.17
N ARG A 173 -2.58 -3.47 1.00
CA ARG A 173 -2.51 -2.12 0.41
C ARG A 173 -2.94 -2.12 -1.06
N LEU A 174 -2.44 -3.08 -1.83
CA LEU A 174 -2.74 -3.21 -3.25
C LEU A 174 -4.22 -3.52 -3.52
N ALA A 175 -4.79 -4.46 -2.76
CA ALA A 175 -6.20 -4.84 -2.83
C ALA A 175 -7.15 -3.72 -2.37
N ARG A 176 -6.71 -2.82 -1.46
CA ARG A 176 -7.49 -1.64 -1.07
C ARG A 176 -7.49 -0.55 -2.14
N ALA A 177 -6.43 -0.45 -2.93
CA ALA A 177 -6.32 0.52 -4.02
C ALA A 177 -7.11 0.09 -5.27
N ASP A 178 -7.26 -1.23 -5.50
CA ASP A 178 -8.05 -1.86 -6.58
C ASP A 178 -7.82 -1.23 -7.97
N ARG A 179 -6.56 -0.90 -8.29
CA ARG A 179 -6.17 -0.29 -9.56
C ARG A 179 -5.72 -1.38 -10.54
N PRO A 180 -6.36 -1.56 -11.72
CA PRO A 180 -6.06 -2.64 -12.67
C PRO A 180 -4.59 -2.75 -13.11
N ARG A 181 -3.85 -1.63 -13.12
CA ARG A 181 -2.44 -1.55 -13.52
C ARG A 181 -1.50 -2.39 -12.64
N PHE A 182 -1.89 -2.73 -11.41
CA PHE A 182 -1.09 -3.55 -10.50
C PHE A 182 -1.50 -5.04 -10.48
N SER A 183 -2.42 -5.48 -11.33
CA SER A 183 -2.90 -6.87 -11.37
C SER A 183 -1.77 -7.90 -11.49
N SER A 184 -0.79 -7.68 -12.38
CA SER A 184 0.39 -8.56 -12.53
C SER A 184 1.26 -8.60 -11.26
N LEU A 185 1.39 -7.46 -10.55
CA LEU A 185 2.10 -7.40 -9.28
C LEU A 185 1.35 -8.14 -8.17
N GLN A 186 0.02 -8.01 -8.12
CA GLN A 186 -0.82 -8.74 -7.18
C GLN A 186 -0.70 -10.25 -7.38
N GLN A 187 -0.66 -10.71 -8.63
CA GLN A 187 -0.43 -12.12 -8.97
C GLN A 187 0.96 -12.61 -8.53
N ALA A 188 2.02 -11.82 -8.77
CA ALA A 188 3.37 -12.16 -8.33
C ALA A 188 3.48 -12.25 -6.79
N ILE A 189 2.90 -11.27 -6.08
CA ILE A 189 2.84 -11.27 -4.60
C ILE A 189 2.10 -12.50 -4.10
N ASN A 190 0.94 -12.85 -4.67
CA ASN A 190 0.19 -14.04 -4.26
C ASN A 190 1.02 -15.33 -4.46
N GLY A 191 1.69 -15.49 -5.61
CA GLY A 191 2.54 -16.65 -5.89
C GLY A 191 3.75 -16.76 -4.97
N ASP A 192 4.39 -15.64 -4.60
CA ASP A 192 5.45 -15.61 -3.59
C ASP A 192 4.93 -15.97 -2.20
N LEU A 193 3.76 -15.45 -1.82
CA LEU A 193 3.12 -15.68 -0.52
C LEU A 193 2.71 -17.16 -0.37
N ASP A 194 2.17 -17.78 -1.42
CA ASP A 194 1.85 -19.21 -1.44
C ASP A 194 3.12 -20.08 -1.38
N ARG A 195 4.19 -19.71 -2.08
CA ARG A 195 5.50 -20.37 -1.97
C ARG A 195 6.08 -20.28 -0.56
N LEU A 196 5.98 -19.13 0.09
CA LEU A 196 6.43 -18.93 1.47
C LEU A 196 5.56 -19.69 2.49
N ARG A 197 4.25 -19.81 2.27
CA ARG A 197 3.34 -20.62 3.12
C ARG A 197 3.52 -22.13 2.92
N ALA A 198 3.92 -22.56 1.72
CA ALA A 198 4.24 -23.96 1.43
C ALA A 198 5.52 -24.44 2.13
N VAL A 199 6.37 -23.52 2.61
CA VAL A 199 7.49 -23.85 3.50
C VAL A 199 6.95 -24.24 4.87
N SER A 200 7.15 -25.50 5.24
CA SER A 200 6.94 -25.96 6.62
C SER A 200 7.91 -25.25 7.56
N THR A 201 7.43 -24.20 8.25
CA THR A 201 8.20 -23.52 9.29
C THR A 201 8.41 -24.47 10.47
N VAL A 202 9.67 -24.86 10.71
CA VAL A 202 10.03 -25.62 11.92
C VAL A 202 9.68 -24.77 13.14
N ASP A 203 8.77 -25.29 13.97
CA ASP A 203 8.35 -24.65 15.23
C ASP A 203 9.50 -24.70 16.25
N ILE A 204 10.33 -23.66 16.25
CA ILE A 204 11.50 -23.54 17.12
C ILE A 204 11.14 -23.68 18.61
N PRO A 205 10.07 -23.03 19.14
CA PRO A 205 9.57 -23.31 20.49
C PRO A 205 9.27 -24.79 20.77
N ALA A 206 8.50 -25.45 19.90
CA ALA A 206 8.14 -26.86 20.11
C ALA A 206 9.35 -27.80 20.02
N GLN A 207 10.32 -27.51 19.16
CA GLN A 207 11.56 -28.27 19.08
C GLN A 207 12.49 -27.99 20.28
N SER A 208 12.57 -26.76 20.79
CA SER A 208 13.29 -26.45 22.03
C SER A 208 12.75 -27.26 23.21
N ALA A 209 11.43 -27.30 23.38
CA ALA A 209 10.79 -28.10 24.42
C ALA A 209 11.07 -29.61 24.31
N ARG A 210 11.26 -30.13 23.08
CA ARG A 210 11.69 -31.52 22.85
C ARG A 210 13.17 -31.72 23.22
N ILE A 211 14.05 -30.78 22.91
CA ILE A 211 15.48 -30.82 23.29
C ILE A 211 15.63 -30.73 24.83
N GLU A 212 14.83 -29.90 25.50
CA GLU A 212 14.78 -29.80 26.96
C GLU A 212 14.27 -31.10 27.60
N ARG A 213 13.22 -31.72 27.03
CA ARG A 213 12.76 -33.06 27.45
C ARG A 213 13.84 -34.12 27.25
N LEU A 214 14.55 -34.11 26.12
CA LEU A 214 15.68 -35.01 25.88
C LEU A 214 16.80 -34.80 26.92
N THR A 215 17.12 -33.54 27.24
CA THR A 215 18.09 -33.18 28.29
C THR A 215 17.67 -33.73 29.66
N ALA A 216 16.39 -33.63 30.01
CA ALA A 216 15.85 -34.16 31.26
C ALA A 216 15.87 -35.71 31.30
N LEU A 217 15.59 -36.39 30.19
CA LEU A 217 15.67 -37.85 30.09
C LEU A 217 17.13 -38.34 30.22
N VAL A 218 18.07 -37.71 29.52
CA VAL A 218 19.52 -38.01 29.63
C VAL A 218 20.03 -37.82 31.06
N GLY A 219 19.50 -36.84 31.80
CA GLY A 219 19.85 -36.62 33.20
C GLY A 219 19.36 -37.73 34.16
N LYS A 220 18.25 -38.40 33.83
CA LYS A 220 17.65 -39.48 34.64
C LYS A 220 18.10 -40.88 34.22
N ALA A 221 18.43 -41.06 32.95
CA ALA A 221 18.76 -42.36 32.39
C ALA A 221 19.94 -43.02 33.15
N PRO A 222 19.80 -44.30 33.57
CA PRO A 222 20.88 -45.04 34.21
C PRO A 222 21.97 -45.37 33.18
N LEU A 223 23.23 -45.16 33.58
CA LEU A 223 24.38 -45.60 32.79
C LEU A 223 24.59 -47.11 32.96
N LEU A 224 25.36 -47.72 32.07
CA LEU A 224 25.85 -49.11 32.19
C LEU A 224 26.96 -49.23 33.27
N VAL A 225 26.70 -48.66 34.44
CA VAL A 225 27.51 -48.80 35.66
C VAL A 225 26.72 -49.72 36.60
N PRO A 226 27.33 -50.77 37.17
CA PRO A 226 26.69 -51.53 38.24
C PRO A 226 26.38 -50.61 39.43
N ASP A 227 25.10 -50.43 39.74
CA ASP A 227 24.66 -49.64 40.89
C ASP A 227 24.94 -50.39 42.19
N ALA A 228 26.20 -50.32 42.62
CA ALA A 228 26.72 -50.87 43.87
C ALA A 228 27.31 -49.76 44.76
N ALA A 229 26.89 -48.51 44.55
CA ALA A 229 27.35 -47.34 45.30
C ALA A 229 26.22 -46.39 45.74
N ALA A 230 24.94 -46.72 45.50
CA ALA A 230 23.84 -46.15 46.27
C ALA A 230 23.88 -46.69 47.71
N PRO A 231 24.00 -45.83 48.76
CA PRO A 231 23.92 -46.28 50.15
C PRO A 231 22.46 -46.59 50.53
N GLY A 232 21.96 -47.73 50.03
CA GLY A 232 20.71 -48.31 50.46
C GLY A 232 20.81 -48.79 51.92
N ILE A 233 20.01 -48.19 52.79
CA ILE A 233 19.94 -48.57 54.21
C ILE A 233 19.33 -49.97 54.33
N ALA A 234 20.17 -50.99 54.42
CA ALA A 234 19.77 -52.35 54.76
C ALA A 234 19.68 -52.49 56.30
N PRO A 235 18.64 -53.14 56.85
CA PRO A 235 18.50 -53.31 58.29
C PRO A 235 19.57 -54.26 58.83
N ALA A 236 20.30 -53.84 59.86
CA ALA A 236 21.26 -54.68 60.55
C ALA A 236 20.53 -55.74 61.39
N GLY A 237 20.62 -57.01 60.98
CA GLY A 237 19.86 -58.07 61.66
C GLY A 237 20.04 -59.48 61.14
N GLU A 238 21.28 -59.96 60.92
CA GLU A 238 21.51 -61.42 60.89
C GLU A 238 22.97 -61.75 61.27
N THR A 239 23.20 -62.15 62.52
CA THR A 239 24.50 -62.64 63.01
C THR A 239 24.72 -64.10 62.61
N ARG A 240 25.88 -64.42 62.04
CA ARG A 240 26.39 -65.81 61.96
C ARG A 240 27.86 -65.91 62.38
N PRO A 241 28.30 -67.10 62.83
CA PRO A 241 29.25 -67.17 63.93
C PRO A 241 30.72 -67.10 63.51
N ALA A 242 31.53 -66.47 64.34
CA ALA A 242 32.98 -66.61 64.25
C ALA A 242 33.41 -68.06 64.56
N THR A 243 34.20 -68.64 63.66
CA THR A 243 34.92 -69.90 63.92
C THR A 243 36.27 -69.59 64.59
N PRO A 244 36.79 -70.42 65.52
CA PRO A 244 37.97 -70.07 66.31
C PRO A 244 39.27 -69.98 65.48
N ALA A 245 40.19 -69.14 65.93
CA ALA A 245 41.49 -68.92 65.29
C ALA A 245 42.48 -70.09 65.50
N PRO A 246 43.38 -70.36 64.54
CA PRO A 246 44.64 -71.05 64.81
C PRO A 246 45.62 -70.07 65.48
N VAL A 247 46.26 -70.51 66.56
CA VAL A 247 47.30 -69.73 67.25
C VAL A 247 48.57 -69.73 66.40
N ALA A 248 49.00 -68.57 65.92
CA ALA A 248 50.30 -68.43 65.26
C ALA A 248 51.41 -68.43 66.34
N VAL A 249 52.30 -69.42 66.26
CA VAL A 249 53.43 -69.57 67.19
C VAL A 249 54.56 -68.62 66.77
N ASP A 250 54.96 -67.73 67.68
CA ASP A 250 56.15 -66.88 67.54
C ASP A 250 57.43 -67.74 67.52
N PRO A 251 58.23 -67.77 66.44
CA PRO A 251 59.52 -68.44 66.42
C PRO A 251 60.63 -67.43 66.76
N GLN A 252 60.59 -66.88 67.97
CA GLN A 252 61.70 -66.06 68.49
C GLN A 252 62.87 -66.96 68.91
N ALA A 253 63.77 -67.23 67.97
CA ALA A 253 65.05 -67.86 68.25
C ALA A 253 65.92 -66.90 69.09
N ALA A 254 66.03 -67.19 70.40
CA ALA A 254 66.75 -66.35 71.35
C ALA A 254 68.25 -66.25 71.03
N LEU A 255 68.69 -65.04 70.67
CA LEU A 255 70.10 -64.65 70.65
C LEU A 255 70.48 -64.05 72.01
N PRO A 256 71.68 -64.33 72.56
CA PRO A 256 72.07 -63.82 73.87
C PRO A 256 72.12 -62.29 73.95
N ALA A 257 71.91 -61.77 75.17
CA ALA A 257 71.75 -60.33 75.46
C ALA A 257 72.96 -59.47 75.06
N ASP A 258 74.16 -60.06 75.00
CA ASP A 258 75.43 -59.36 74.77
C ASP A 258 75.97 -59.46 73.33
N ALA A 259 75.14 -59.90 72.37
CA ALA A 259 75.54 -60.00 70.97
C ALA A 259 75.84 -58.62 70.33
N PRO A 260 76.98 -58.43 69.65
CA PRO A 260 77.31 -57.17 68.97
C PRO A 260 76.23 -56.74 67.97
N TRP A 261 75.95 -55.43 67.93
CA TRP A 261 74.88 -54.86 67.09
C TRP A 261 74.98 -55.25 65.60
N TRP A 262 76.19 -55.43 65.07
CA TRP A 262 76.41 -55.84 63.69
C TRP A 262 75.98 -57.28 63.40
N GLN A 263 75.99 -58.19 64.39
CA GLN A 263 75.48 -59.55 64.24
C GLN A 263 73.96 -59.57 64.23
N ARG A 264 73.33 -58.74 65.08
CA ARG A 264 71.87 -58.54 65.08
C ARG A 264 71.40 -57.98 63.74
N TRP A 265 72.05 -56.92 63.25
CA TRP A 265 71.75 -56.33 61.94
C TRP A 265 71.96 -57.32 60.78
N ARG A 266 73.03 -58.13 60.79
CA ARG A 266 73.22 -59.18 59.75
C ARG A 266 72.17 -60.29 59.81
N ALA A 267 71.72 -60.71 60.99
CA ALA A 267 70.63 -61.69 61.13
C ALA A 267 69.29 -61.11 60.66
N GLU A 268 69.05 -59.83 60.89
CA GLU A 268 67.85 -59.11 60.47
C GLU A 268 67.79 -58.90 58.96
N VAL A 269 68.91 -58.54 58.32
CA VAL A 269 69.03 -58.43 56.85
C VAL A 269 69.00 -59.80 56.17
N ALA A 270 69.66 -60.83 56.71
CA ALA A 270 69.69 -62.17 56.12
C ALA A 270 68.32 -62.89 56.16
N SER A 271 67.44 -62.50 57.09
CA SER A 271 66.07 -63.01 57.20
C SER A 271 65.03 -62.17 56.43
N TRP A 272 65.44 -61.08 55.79
CA TRP A 272 64.55 -60.25 54.96
C TRP A 272 64.02 -60.96 53.70
N PRO A 273 64.80 -61.75 52.93
CA PRO A 273 64.30 -62.43 51.73
C PRO A 273 63.18 -63.44 52.02
N GLY A 274 63.31 -64.21 53.10
CA GLY A 274 62.29 -65.19 53.51
C GLY A 274 60.99 -64.53 53.98
N ARG A 275 61.10 -63.43 54.74
CA ARG A 275 59.94 -62.70 55.29
C ARG A 275 59.21 -61.87 54.23
N ALA A 276 59.93 -61.27 53.29
CA ALA A 276 59.33 -60.57 52.15
C ALA A 276 58.64 -61.54 51.17
N GLY A 277 59.24 -62.71 50.91
CA GLY A 277 58.66 -63.73 50.04
C GLY A 277 57.34 -64.31 50.56
N SER A 278 57.25 -64.63 51.85
CA SER A 278 56.03 -65.19 52.43
C SER A 278 54.87 -64.18 52.54
N ALA A 279 55.18 -62.89 52.74
CA ALA A 279 54.19 -61.81 52.75
C ALA A 279 53.62 -61.55 51.34
N LEU A 280 54.49 -61.41 50.33
CA LEU A 280 54.06 -61.19 48.94
C LEU A 280 53.29 -62.39 48.36
N ALA A 281 53.64 -63.62 48.72
CA ALA A 281 52.94 -64.81 48.25
C ALA A 281 51.49 -64.92 48.76
N HIS A 282 51.20 -64.45 49.99
CA HIS A 282 49.86 -64.52 50.58
C HIS A 282 48.92 -63.40 50.15
N GLU A 283 49.44 -62.26 49.66
CA GLU A 283 48.59 -61.20 49.09
C GLU A 283 48.36 -61.36 47.58
N LEU A 284 49.34 -61.86 46.82
CA LEU A 284 49.22 -61.97 45.35
C LEU A 284 48.56 -63.29 44.88
N GLY A 285 48.52 -64.33 45.72
CA GLY A 285 47.95 -65.64 45.36
C GLY A 285 46.43 -65.67 45.14
N GLY A 286 45.69 -64.65 45.60
CA GLY A 286 44.23 -64.55 45.45
C GLY A 286 43.77 -63.69 44.26
N LEU A 287 44.68 -63.05 43.53
CA LEU A 287 44.37 -61.94 42.60
C LEU A 287 44.28 -62.32 41.11
N ILE A 288 44.38 -63.61 40.77
CA ILE A 288 44.19 -64.12 39.39
C ILE A 288 43.14 -65.24 39.38
N THR A 289 41.87 -64.84 39.49
CA THR A 289 40.73 -65.69 39.09
C THR A 289 40.44 -65.43 37.61
N ILE A 290 40.77 -66.38 36.74
CA ILE A 290 40.38 -66.34 35.33
C ILE A 290 38.94 -66.83 35.22
N GLN A 291 37.99 -65.95 35.50
CA GLN A 291 36.58 -66.19 35.19
C GLN A 291 36.31 -65.71 33.77
N ARG A 292 35.88 -66.63 32.91
CA ARG A 292 35.54 -66.33 31.52
C ARG A 292 34.21 -65.59 31.49
N VAL A 293 34.25 -64.30 31.16
CA VAL A 293 33.08 -63.42 31.05
C VAL A 293 32.77 -63.21 29.57
N ASP A 294 31.59 -63.65 29.13
CA ASP A 294 31.20 -63.62 27.72
C ASP A 294 30.59 -62.29 27.23
N GLU A 295 30.68 -61.20 28.01
CA GLU A 295 30.37 -59.82 27.57
C GLU A 295 31.47 -58.81 28.00
N PRO A 296 32.45 -58.49 27.13
CA PRO A 296 33.63 -57.69 27.50
C PRO A 296 33.44 -56.17 27.33
N ALA A 297 32.29 -55.62 27.73
CA ALA A 297 31.96 -54.20 27.54
C ALA A 297 31.47 -53.45 28.80
N ALA A 298 31.10 -54.15 29.89
CA ALA A 298 30.71 -53.54 31.16
C ALA A 298 31.92 -53.22 32.06
N LEU A 299 33.01 -52.71 31.48
CA LEU A 299 34.16 -52.20 32.22
C LEU A 299 33.79 -50.86 32.87
N LEU A 300 33.23 -50.97 34.08
CA LEU A 300 33.06 -49.96 35.13
C LEU A 300 33.50 -48.54 34.71
N LEU A 301 32.58 -47.73 34.21
CA LEU A 301 32.78 -46.28 34.22
C LEU A 301 32.95 -45.87 35.69
N SER A 302 34.04 -45.18 36.01
CA SER A 302 34.16 -44.56 37.34
C SER A 302 33.04 -43.53 37.54
N PRO A 303 32.63 -43.20 38.78
CA PRO A 303 31.62 -42.18 39.03
C PRO A 303 31.94 -40.84 38.33
N GLU A 304 33.22 -40.47 38.27
CA GLU A 304 33.73 -39.31 37.53
C GLU A 304 33.49 -39.43 36.01
N GLN A 305 33.78 -40.59 35.42
CA GLN A 305 33.54 -40.84 33.99
C GLN A 305 32.04 -40.83 33.64
N ALA A 306 31.18 -41.33 34.55
CA ALA A 306 29.73 -41.29 34.37
C ALA A 306 29.20 -39.83 34.29
N ASP A 307 29.68 -38.96 35.17
CA ASP A 307 29.32 -37.54 35.14
C ASP A 307 29.95 -36.79 33.96
N GLN A 308 31.15 -37.19 33.51
CA GLN A 308 31.78 -36.65 32.30
C GLN A 308 30.99 -37.00 31.03
N VAL A 309 30.44 -38.21 30.92
CA VAL A 309 29.55 -38.61 29.81
C VAL A 309 28.28 -37.77 29.81
N ARG A 310 27.62 -37.60 30.98
CA ARG A 310 26.44 -36.73 31.13
C ARG A 310 26.75 -35.25 30.85
N GLY A 311 27.94 -34.77 31.21
CA GLY A 311 28.41 -33.42 30.92
C GLY A 311 28.59 -33.20 29.42
N THR A 312 29.24 -34.15 28.74
CA THR A 312 29.45 -34.14 27.29
C THR A 312 28.12 -34.13 26.53
N LEU A 313 27.16 -34.97 26.93
CA LEU A 313 25.82 -34.99 26.32
C LEU A 313 25.06 -33.66 26.51
N ARG A 314 25.13 -33.04 27.70
CA ARG A 314 24.55 -31.71 27.93
C ARG A 314 25.17 -30.64 27.03
N GLN A 315 26.50 -30.65 26.88
CA GLN A 315 27.19 -29.73 25.95
C GLN A 315 26.72 -29.95 24.51
N ARG A 316 26.63 -31.20 24.03
CA ARG A 316 26.14 -31.50 22.68
C ARG A 316 24.69 -31.09 22.47
N LEU A 317 23.81 -31.26 23.48
CA LEU A 317 22.42 -30.79 23.40
C LEU A 317 22.30 -29.26 23.31
N LEU A 318 23.20 -28.51 23.97
CA LEU A 318 23.33 -27.06 23.76
C LEU A 318 23.83 -26.75 22.33
N THR A 319 24.78 -27.52 21.79
CA THR A 319 25.21 -27.39 20.39
C THR A 319 24.08 -27.70 19.40
N VAL A 320 23.21 -28.69 19.68
CA VAL A 320 21.99 -28.99 18.91
C VAL A 320 21.03 -27.80 18.93
N GLN A 321 20.78 -27.19 20.10
CA GLN A 321 19.92 -26.01 20.23
C GLN A 321 20.48 -24.79 19.47
N LEU A 322 21.79 -24.58 19.52
CA LEU A 322 22.49 -23.56 18.73
C LEU A 322 22.46 -23.84 17.23
N ALA A 323 22.66 -25.10 16.82
CA ALA A 323 22.60 -25.52 15.42
C ALA A 323 21.20 -25.33 14.82
N MET A 324 20.14 -25.57 15.60
CA MET A 324 18.76 -25.23 15.22
C MET A 324 18.58 -23.72 15.02
N LEU A 325 19.01 -22.90 16.00
CA LEU A 325 18.88 -21.45 15.95
C LEU A 325 19.66 -20.84 14.77
N MET A 326 20.86 -21.36 14.49
CA MET A 326 21.72 -20.95 13.38
C MET A 326 21.41 -21.66 12.05
N ARG A 327 20.37 -22.53 12.00
CA ARG A 327 19.95 -23.31 10.82
C ARG A 327 21.08 -24.09 10.15
N GLN A 328 21.84 -24.85 10.95
CA GLN A 328 22.94 -25.70 10.49
C GLN A 328 22.51 -27.18 10.44
N PRO A 329 21.83 -27.64 9.38
CA PRO A 329 21.27 -28.99 9.31
C PRO A 329 22.32 -30.10 9.44
N THR A 330 23.53 -29.87 8.89
CA THR A 330 24.65 -30.81 9.00
C THR A 330 25.06 -31.02 10.45
N VAL A 331 25.20 -29.94 11.23
CA VAL A 331 25.61 -29.98 12.65
C VAL A 331 24.49 -30.55 13.51
N TRP A 332 23.25 -30.13 13.28
CA TRP A 332 22.05 -30.70 13.92
C TRP A 332 22.02 -32.22 13.81
N LYS A 333 22.14 -32.73 12.58
CA LYS A 333 22.10 -34.17 12.31
C LYS A 333 23.29 -34.89 12.93
N SER A 334 24.52 -34.40 12.73
CA SER A 334 25.71 -35.05 13.27
C SER A 334 25.73 -35.08 14.80
N GLU A 335 25.27 -34.02 15.48
CA GLU A 335 25.24 -33.99 16.94
C GLU A 335 24.15 -34.89 17.52
N LEU A 336 22.97 -34.96 16.90
CA LEU A 336 21.91 -35.90 17.32
C LEU A 336 22.28 -37.36 17.06
N ASP A 337 22.94 -37.68 15.94
CA ASP A 337 23.47 -39.02 15.67
C ASP A 337 24.55 -39.40 16.69
N ASN A 338 25.44 -38.47 17.07
CA ASN A 338 26.43 -38.67 18.15
C ASN A 338 25.78 -38.86 19.53
N ILE A 339 24.72 -38.11 19.86
CA ILE A 339 23.94 -38.29 21.09
C ILE A 339 23.30 -39.68 21.11
N GLY A 340 22.67 -40.12 20.01
CA GLY A 340 22.09 -41.45 19.88
C GLY A 340 23.12 -42.57 20.03
N ALA A 341 24.29 -42.45 19.38
CA ALA A 341 25.38 -43.42 19.51
C ALA A 341 25.97 -43.46 20.94
N THR A 342 26.08 -42.32 21.60
CA THR A 342 26.57 -42.22 22.99
C THR A 342 25.58 -42.85 23.97
N LEU A 343 24.27 -42.61 23.78
CA LEU A 343 23.21 -43.25 24.55
C LEU A 343 23.24 -44.77 24.39
N ALA A 344 23.28 -45.28 23.17
CA ALA A 344 23.28 -46.72 22.89
C ALA A 344 24.53 -47.46 23.45
N LYS A 345 25.66 -46.75 23.62
CA LYS A 345 26.94 -47.30 24.08
C LYS A 345 27.15 -47.26 25.60
N TYR A 346 26.68 -46.21 26.29
CA TYR A 346 27.01 -45.97 27.70
C TYR A 346 25.80 -46.00 28.65
N PHE A 347 24.56 -46.07 28.14
CA PHE A 347 23.33 -46.10 28.95
C PHE A 347 22.61 -47.44 28.84
N ASP A 348 21.88 -47.82 29.90
CA ASP A 348 21.16 -49.08 29.92
C ASP A 348 19.95 -49.04 28.97
N ASN A 349 20.08 -49.77 27.86
CA ASN A 349 19.06 -49.91 26.82
C ASN A 349 17.78 -50.64 27.29
N ARG A 350 17.75 -51.20 28.51
CA ARG A 350 16.56 -51.80 29.13
C ARG A 350 15.74 -50.78 29.93
N SER A 351 16.30 -49.63 30.28
CA SER A 351 15.60 -48.59 31.03
C SER A 351 14.60 -47.82 30.15
N PRO A 352 13.36 -47.57 30.61
CA PRO A 352 12.37 -46.82 29.84
C PRO A 352 12.83 -45.39 29.52
N ASP A 353 13.58 -44.73 30.40
CA ASP A 353 14.10 -43.38 30.18
C ASP A 353 15.15 -43.35 29.07
N THR A 354 16.03 -44.36 29.01
CA THR A 354 17.03 -44.51 27.94
C THR A 354 16.38 -44.74 26.59
N VAL A 355 15.37 -45.63 26.53
CA VAL A 355 14.62 -45.91 25.30
C VAL A 355 13.82 -44.68 24.84
N ALA A 356 13.19 -43.96 25.77
CA ALA A 356 12.50 -42.70 25.46
C ALA A 356 13.47 -41.62 24.93
N ALA A 357 14.66 -41.49 25.52
CA ALA A 357 15.70 -40.58 25.05
C ALA A 357 16.18 -40.92 23.63
N GLN A 358 16.44 -42.20 23.34
CA GLN A 358 16.86 -42.64 22.01
C GLN A 358 15.79 -42.44 20.93
N ASN A 359 14.52 -42.72 21.26
CA ASN A 359 13.42 -42.48 20.32
C ASN A 359 13.26 -40.98 20.05
N LEU A 360 13.27 -40.14 21.08
CA LEU A 360 13.16 -38.68 20.94
C LEU A 360 14.34 -38.07 20.16
N ALA A 361 15.57 -38.54 20.41
CA ALA A 361 16.74 -38.13 19.62
C ALA A 361 16.62 -38.54 18.14
N ARG A 362 16.05 -39.72 17.85
CA ARG A 362 15.82 -40.21 16.49
C ARG A 362 14.72 -39.43 15.76
N GLU A 363 13.63 -39.09 16.44
CA GLU A 363 12.57 -38.21 15.91
C GLU A 363 13.11 -36.81 15.58
N LEU A 364 13.96 -36.25 16.46
CA LEU A 364 14.65 -34.99 16.21
C LEU A 364 15.62 -35.08 15.01
N ALA A 365 16.37 -36.18 14.89
CA ALA A 365 17.32 -36.39 13.78
C ALA A 365 16.64 -36.66 12.42
N GLN A 366 15.34 -37.00 12.43
CA GLN A 366 14.46 -37.11 11.26
C GLN A 366 13.74 -35.80 10.94
N THR A 367 13.67 -34.86 11.88
CA THR A 367 13.13 -33.52 11.63
C THR A 367 14.13 -32.73 10.80
N ASP A 368 13.77 -32.42 9.55
CA ASP A 368 14.63 -31.62 8.68
C ASP A 368 14.53 -30.14 9.04
N ILE A 369 15.68 -29.52 9.34
CA ILE A 369 15.80 -28.07 9.58
C ILE A 369 16.35 -27.32 8.36
N ALA A 370 16.64 -28.02 7.26
CA ALA A 370 17.14 -27.46 6.00
C ALA A 370 16.02 -26.79 5.18
N VAL A 371 15.47 -25.69 5.71
CA VAL A 371 14.55 -24.84 4.97
C VAL A 371 15.28 -24.16 3.81
N ARG A 372 15.09 -24.67 2.59
CA ARG A 372 15.52 -24.00 1.36
C ARG A 372 14.55 -22.85 1.09
N MET A 373 14.88 -21.68 1.63
CA MET A 373 13.98 -20.52 1.65
C MET A 373 13.70 -20.03 0.22
N PRO A 374 12.42 -19.94 -0.19
CA PRO A 374 12.03 -19.19 -1.38
C PRO A 374 12.46 -17.73 -1.21
N ASP A 375 12.93 -17.12 -2.30
CA ASP A 375 13.03 -15.68 -2.39
C ASP A 375 11.70 -15.07 -2.84
N VAL A 376 11.69 -13.74 -2.96
CA VAL A 376 10.56 -12.93 -3.44
C VAL A 376 10.94 -12.18 -4.71
N SER A 377 11.78 -12.80 -5.54
CA SER A 377 12.29 -12.17 -6.76
C SER A 377 11.19 -11.94 -7.80
N ASP A 378 10.15 -12.78 -7.87
CA ASP A 378 9.04 -12.56 -8.79
C ASP A 378 8.28 -11.26 -8.45
N SER A 379 7.96 -11.02 -7.17
CA SER A 379 7.34 -9.75 -6.74
C SER A 379 8.24 -8.54 -6.98
N LEU A 380 9.53 -8.64 -6.69
CA LEU A 380 10.49 -7.54 -6.90
C LEU A 380 10.67 -7.23 -8.40
N ASN A 381 10.73 -8.26 -9.24
CA ASN A 381 10.79 -8.11 -10.70
C ASN A 381 9.49 -7.51 -11.25
N ALA A 382 8.33 -7.88 -10.70
CA ALA A 382 7.04 -7.31 -11.09
C ALA A 382 6.95 -5.81 -10.74
N VAL A 383 7.46 -5.38 -9.57
CA VAL A 383 7.58 -3.94 -9.24
C VAL A 383 8.55 -3.23 -10.18
N ALA A 384 9.71 -3.81 -10.46
CA ALA A 384 10.69 -3.21 -11.37
C ALA A 384 10.14 -3.06 -12.80
N ALA A 385 9.41 -4.06 -13.30
CA ALA A 385 8.72 -4.01 -14.58
C ALA A 385 7.59 -2.95 -14.60
N LEU A 386 6.82 -2.83 -13.51
CA LEU A 386 5.80 -1.80 -13.35
C LEU A 386 6.42 -0.38 -13.39
N ARG A 387 7.54 -0.14 -12.68
CA ARG A 387 8.27 1.14 -12.79
C ARG A 387 8.79 1.36 -14.21
N ALA A 388 9.39 0.36 -14.85
CA ALA A 388 9.88 0.47 -16.23
C ALA A 388 8.77 0.75 -17.27
N ALA A 389 7.51 0.40 -16.97
CA ALA A 389 6.34 0.74 -17.76
C ALA A 389 5.80 2.16 -17.45
N GLY A 390 5.88 2.60 -16.19
CA GLY A 390 5.40 3.93 -15.75
C GLY A 390 6.34 5.10 -16.07
N PHE A 391 7.65 4.89 -16.11
CA PHE A 391 8.66 5.95 -16.31
C PHE A 391 9.06 6.21 -17.78
N LYS A 392 8.21 5.88 -18.76
CA LYS A 392 8.57 5.91 -20.20
C LYS A 392 8.04 7.10 -21.01
N THR A 393 7.44 8.12 -20.38
CA THR A 393 6.64 9.14 -21.08
C THR A 393 7.08 10.59 -20.86
N SER A 394 8.38 10.88 -20.73
CA SER A 394 8.86 12.27 -20.50
C SER A 394 10.19 12.69 -21.15
N ASP A 395 10.88 11.82 -21.91
CA ASP A 395 12.22 12.11 -22.49
C ASP A 395 12.24 12.15 -24.04
N GLN A 396 11.08 12.15 -24.70
CA GLN A 396 10.95 12.31 -26.15
C GLN A 396 9.72 13.15 -26.51
N ASP A 397 9.89 14.47 -26.59
CA ASP A 397 9.43 15.36 -27.68
C ASP A 397 9.96 16.80 -27.47
#